data_AF-A0A931BWC0-F1
#
_entry.id   AF-A0A931BWC0-F1
#
_cell.length_a   1.000
_cell.length_b   1.000
_cell.length_c   1.000
_cell.angle_alpha   90.00
_cell.angle_beta   90.00
_cell.angle_gamma   90.00
#
_symmetry.space_group_name_H-M   'P 1'
#
loop_
_entity.id
_entity.type
_entity.pdbx_description
1 polymer ?
#
loop_
_entity_poly.entity_id
_entity_poly.type
_entity_poly.pdbx_seq_one_letter_code
_entity_poly.pdbx_strand_id
1 'polypeptide(L)'
;MEAELYNDTPQGLAIDWRSEDFLRNTAKWGKFLAIMGFIMIALMVVLALFMGSIMGSAMSGMGGNGAAGFMGSGFFTVFYLIFALLYFFPVLYLYKFSTKMQDGLRTRDQESIAESFKNLKSLFKFMGILTLVILGFYALGMLAMLIGFGAGAMFS
;
A
#
# COMPACT_ATOMS: atom_id res chain seq x y z
N MET A 1 -45.84 8.97 -37.17
CA MET A 1 -45.62 9.35 -35.76
C MET A 1 -44.93 8.22 -35.00
N GLU A 2 -43.87 7.62 -35.57
CA GLU A 2 -43.14 6.50 -34.92
C GLU A 2 -41.61 6.65 -35.03
N ALA A 3 -41.11 7.80 -35.48
CA ALA A 3 -39.68 8.07 -35.67
C ALA A 3 -39.01 8.76 -34.47
N GLU A 4 -39.68 8.85 -33.33
CA GLU A 4 -39.11 9.33 -32.05
C GLU A 4 -39.11 8.25 -30.97
N LEU A 5 -39.42 6.99 -31.36
CA LEU A 5 -39.48 5.89 -30.41
C LEU A 5 -38.06 5.40 -30.09
N TYR A 6 -37.59 5.83 -28.91
CA TYR A 6 -36.58 5.15 -28.11
C TYR A 6 -35.10 5.45 -28.43
N ASN A 7 -34.67 6.68 -28.13
CA ASN A 7 -33.29 6.91 -27.71
C ASN A 7 -33.21 7.07 -26.19
N ASP A 8 -33.77 6.10 -25.45
CA ASP A 8 -33.52 5.90 -24.02
C ASP A 8 -32.38 4.88 -23.85
N THR A 9 -31.30 5.03 -24.63
CA THR A 9 -30.03 4.59 -24.06
C THR A 9 -29.79 5.54 -22.89
N PRO A 10 -29.79 5.07 -21.62
CA PRO A 10 -29.23 5.92 -20.57
C PRO A 10 -27.88 6.33 -21.13
N GLN A 11 -27.63 7.63 -21.28
CA GLN A 11 -26.33 8.14 -21.72
C GLN A 11 -25.34 7.75 -20.63
N GLY A 12 -24.94 6.48 -20.64
CA GLY A 12 -23.96 5.90 -19.77
C GLY A 12 -22.71 6.65 -20.12
N LEU A 13 -22.19 7.38 -19.14
CA LEU A 13 -21.01 8.22 -19.27
C LEU A 13 -19.94 7.47 -20.09
N ALA A 14 -19.81 7.83 -21.36
CA ALA A 14 -18.84 7.21 -22.24
C ALA A 14 -17.47 7.82 -21.96
N ILE A 15 -16.45 6.98 -21.85
CA ILE A 15 -15.07 7.45 -21.73
C ILE A 15 -14.72 8.14 -23.05
N ASP A 16 -14.50 9.46 -23.00
CA ASP A 16 -14.05 10.21 -24.17
C ASP A 16 -12.58 9.87 -24.50
N TRP A 17 -12.14 10.20 -25.72
CA TRP A 17 -10.80 9.86 -26.19
C TRP A 17 -9.67 10.46 -25.32
N ARG A 18 -9.92 11.62 -24.69
CA ARG A 18 -8.96 12.26 -23.78
C ARG A 18 -8.81 11.48 -22.48
N SER A 19 -9.95 11.10 -21.90
CA SER A 19 -10.00 10.27 -20.69
C SER A 19 -9.38 8.90 -20.93
N GLU A 20 -9.58 8.34 -22.12
CA GLU A 20 -8.95 7.08 -22.52
C GLU A 20 -7.42 7.17 -22.51
N ASP A 21 -6.86 8.24 -23.11
CA ASP A 21 -5.41 8.45 -23.14
C ASP A 21 -4.82 8.67 -21.74
N PHE A 22 -5.50 9.45 -20.89
CA PHE A 22 -5.07 9.64 -19.50
C PHE A 22 -5.09 8.33 -18.73
N LEU A 23 -6.18 7.56 -18.80
CA LEU A 23 -6.28 6.27 -18.12
C LEU A 23 -5.23 5.29 -18.62
N ARG A 24 -4.96 5.26 -19.92
CA ARG A 24 -3.92 4.43 -20.53
C ARG A 24 -2.53 4.79 -19.99
N ASN A 25 -2.21 6.08 -19.95
CA ASN A 25 -0.93 6.57 -19.43
C ASN A 25 -0.79 6.31 -17.92
N THR A 26 -1.82 6.63 -17.13
CA THR A 26 -1.85 6.33 -15.68
C THR A 26 -1.72 4.84 -15.41
N ALA A 27 -2.40 3.98 -16.17
CA ALA A 27 -2.31 2.55 -16.02
C ALA A 27 -0.92 2.01 -16.39
N LYS A 28 -0.27 2.55 -17.44
CA LYS A 28 1.11 2.21 -17.81
C LYS A 28 2.09 2.53 -16.67
N TRP A 29 2.05 3.74 -16.12
CA TRP A 29 2.90 4.14 -15.00
C TRP A 29 2.58 3.37 -13.72
N GLY A 30 1.30 3.14 -13.44
CA GLY A 30 0.88 2.34 -12.29
C GLY A 30 1.39 0.90 -12.35
N LYS A 31 1.44 0.28 -13.54
CA LYS A 31 2.01 -1.07 -13.71
C LYS A 31 3.51 -1.08 -13.42
N PHE A 32 4.24 -0.09 -13.92
CA PHE A 32 5.66 0.08 -13.64
C PHE A 32 5.91 0.24 -12.13
N LEU A 33 5.18 1.14 -11.47
CA LEU A 33 5.28 1.35 -10.03
C LEU A 33 4.92 0.10 -9.23
N ALA A 34 3.93 -0.67 -9.66
CA ALA A 34 3.57 -1.90 -8.98
C ALA A 34 4.66 -2.97 -9.08
N ILE A 35 5.30 -3.12 -10.25
CA ILE A 35 6.44 -4.04 -10.44
C ILE A 35 7.60 -3.63 -9.54
N MET A 36 7.96 -2.34 -9.53
CA MET A 36 8.99 -1.82 -8.63
C MET A 36 8.62 -2.04 -7.15
N GLY A 37 7.35 -1.83 -6.78
CA GLY A 37 6.84 -2.10 -5.44
C GLY A 37 7.01 -3.57 -5.02
N PHE A 38 6.70 -4.53 -5.91
CA PHE A 38 6.92 -5.95 -5.62
C PHE A 38 8.40 -6.29 -5.45
N ILE A 39 9.29 -5.69 -6.27
CA ILE A 39 10.73 -5.85 -6.12
C ILE A 39 11.18 -5.34 -4.75
N MET A 40 10.72 -4.15 -4.34
CA MET A 40 11.06 -3.57 -3.04
C MET A 40 10.55 -4.42 -1.87
N ILE A 41 9.34 -4.98 -1.98
CA ILE A 41 8.79 -5.91 -0.98
C ILE A 41 9.63 -7.18 -0.90
N ALA A 42 10.00 -7.77 -2.04
CA ALA A 42 10.84 -8.97 -2.08
C ALA A 42 12.21 -8.71 -1.43
N LEU A 43 12.86 -7.59 -1.76
CA LEU A 43 14.10 -7.17 -1.11
C LEU A 43 13.93 -6.96 0.39
N MET A 44 12.82 -6.36 0.83
CA MET A 44 12.54 -6.17 2.25
C MET A 44 12.38 -7.49 3.00
N VAL A 45 11.72 -8.49 2.40
CA VAL A 45 11.61 -9.85 2.97
C VAL A 45 12.99 -10.49 3.08
N VAL A 46 13.82 -10.39 2.03
CA VAL A 46 15.20 -10.90 2.06
C VAL A 46 15.98 -10.24 3.20
N LEU A 47 15.97 -8.91 3.29
CA LEU A 47 16.65 -8.17 4.36
C LEU A 47 16.15 -8.56 5.75
N ALA A 48 14.83 -8.75 5.92
CA ALA A 48 14.26 -9.18 7.20
C ALA A 48 14.84 -10.53 7.65
N LEU A 49 14.99 -11.50 6.74
CA LEU A 49 15.55 -12.82 7.06
C LEU A 49 17.04 -12.76 7.45
N PHE A 50 17.80 -11.83 6.88
CA PHE A 50 19.22 -11.65 7.20
C PHE A 50 19.46 -10.71 8.40
N MET A 51 18.42 -10.05 8.91
CA MET A 51 18.57 -9.02 9.93
C MET A 51 19.13 -9.57 11.24
N GLY A 52 18.79 -10.81 11.59
CA GLY A 52 19.38 -11.49 12.76
C GLY A 52 20.89 -11.63 12.70
N SER A 53 21.41 -12.07 11.56
CA SER A 53 22.85 -12.23 11.35
C SER A 53 23.58 -10.88 11.29
N ILE A 54 22.99 -9.90 10.60
CA ILE A 54 23.55 -8.54 10.47
C ILE A 54 23.63 -7.87 11.85
N MET A 55 22.53 -7.87 12.60
CA MET A 55 22.46 -7.23 13.91
C MET A 55 23.31 -7.96 14.96
N GLY A 56 23.37 -9.30 14.91
CA GLY A 56 24.25 -10.09 15.77
C GLY A 56 25.73 -9.77 15.58
N SER A 57 26.18 -9.66 14.32
CA SER A 57 27.56 -9.28 14.01
C SER A 57 27.89 -7.84 14.42
N ALA A 58 26.96 -6.89 14.17
CA ALA A 58 27.14 -5.49 14.55
C ALA A 58 27.25 -5.31 16.07
N MET A 59 26.42 -6.02 16.85
CA MET A 59 26.39 -5.88 18.30
C MET A 59 27.60 -6.55 18.99
N SER A 60 28.12 -7.65 18.42
CA SER A 60 29.38 -8.25 18.90
C SER A 60 30.59 -7.31 18.77
N GLY A 61 30.58 -6.39 17.80
CA GLY A 61 31.64 -5.39 17.63
C GLY A 61 31.57 -4.21 18.62
N MET A 62 30.42 -4.00 19.27
CA MET A 62 30.19 -2.86 20.18
C MET A 62 30.21 -3.25 21.68
N GLY A 63 30.56 -4.48 22.03
CA GLY A 63 30.64 -4.94 23.43
C GLY A 63 29.30 -5.03 24.16
N GLY A 64 28.18 -5.03 23.42
CA GLY A 64 26.84 -5.09 23.97
C GLY A 64 26.45 -6.49 24.46
N ASN A 65 25.69 -6.57 25.56
CA ASN A 65 25.23 -7.81 26.16
C ASN A 65 24.44 -8.66 25.13
N GLY A 66 25.02 -9.76 24.65
CA GLY A 66 24.52 -10.53 23.49
C GLY A 66 23.08 -11.05 23.62
N ALA A 67 22.55 -11.17 24.85
CA ALA A 67 21.17 -11.55 25.13
C ALA A 67 20.14 -10.48 24.69
N ALA A 68 20.48 -9.19 24.79
CA ALA A 68 19.60 -8.10 24.34
C ALA A 68 19.54 -7.99 22.81
N GLY A 69 20.64 -8.33 22.12
CA GLY A 69 20.71 -8.34 20.65
C GLY A 69 19.90 -9.47 20.02
N PHE A 70 19.93 -10.66 20.62
CA PHE A 70 19.20 -11.81 20.10
C PHE A 70 17.68 -11.63 20.25
N MET A 71 17.20 -11.14 21.39
CA MET A 71 15.77 -10.84 21.61
C MET A 71 15.26 -9.71 20.73
N GLY A 72 16.06 -8.67 20.47
CA GLY A 72 15.71 -7.60 19.55
C GLY A 72 15.60 -8.08 18.09
N SER A 73 16.50 -8.96 17.66
CA SER A 73 16.58 -9.39 16.26
C SER A 73 15.37 -10.16 15.74
N GLY A 74 14.78 -11.03 16.57
CA GLY A 74 13.56 -11.77 16.22
C GLY A 74 12.35 -10.85 16.08
N PHE A 75 12.23 -9.86 16.97
CA PHE A 75 11.18 -8.85 16.90
C PHE A 75 11.26 -8.04 15.59
N PHE A 76 12.44 -7.53 15.23
CA PHE A 76 12.61 -6.77 13.98
C PHE A 76 12.28 -7.62 12.75
N THR A 77 12.71 -8.87 12.73
CA THR A 77 12.40 -9.79 11.61
C THR A 77 10.88 -9.93 11.42
N VAL A 78 10.16 -10.29 12.48
CA VAL A 78 8.69 -10.44 12.44
C VAL A 78 8.02 -9.11 12.07
N PHE A 79 8.48 -8.00 12.63
CA PHE A 79 7.96 -6.67 12.34
C PHE A 79 8.11 -6.31 10.85
N TYR A 80 9.30 -6.44 10.27
CA TYR A 80 9.53 -6.17 8.85
C TYR A 80 8.69 -7.08 7.93
N LEU A 81 8.49 -8.35 8.30
CA LEU A 81 7.63 -9.27 7.53
C LEU A 81 6.15 -8.84 7.58
N ILE A 82 5.66 -8.35 8.71
CA ILE A 82 4.30 -7.79 8.82
C ILE A 82 4.16 -6.57 7.91
N PHE A 83 5.15 -5.67 7.89
CA PHE A 83 5.15 -4.52 6.98
C PHE A 83 5.21 -4.94 5.51
N ALA A 84 5.96 -5.99 5.18
CA ALA A 84 6.03 -6.53 3.82
C ALA A 84 4.65 -7.01 3.36
N LEU A 85 3.97 -7.76 4.22
CA LEU A 85 2.61 -8.23 3.96
C LEU A 85 1.63 -7.05 3.84
N LEU A 86 1.76 -6.04 4.70
CA LEU A 86 0.92 -4.85 4.68
C LEU A 86 1.08 -4.08 3.36
N TYR A 87 2.32 -3.83 2.90
CA TYR A 87 2.59 -3.15 1.63
C TYR A 87 2.27 -3.99 0.39
N PHE A 88 2.21 -5.31 0.51
CA PHE A 88 1.85 -6.19 -0.60
C PHE A 88 0.44 -5.92 -1.14
N PHE A 89 -0.54 -5.70 -0.27
CA PHE A 89 -1.93 -5.46 -0.68
C PHE A 89 -2.12 -4.22 -1.58
N PRO A 90 -1.64 -3.02 -1.24
CA PRO A 90 -1.81 -1.85 -2.10
C PRO A 90 -1.06 -2.01 -3.43
N VAL A 91 0.15 -2.59 -3.41
CA VAL A 91 0.91 -2.86 -4.64
C VAL A 91 0.16 -3.85 -5.55
N LEU A 92 -0.48 -4.87 -4.97
CA LEU A 92 -1.31 -5.82 -5.70
C LEU A 92 -2.55 -5.15 -6.33
N TYR A 93 -3.24 -4.28 -5.60
CA TYR A 93 -4.39 -3.56 -6.16
C TYR A 93 -3.98 -2.60 -7.27
N LEU A 94 -2.84 -1.91 -7.11
CA LEU A 94 -2.28 -1.07 -8.16
C LEU A 94 -1.97 -1.88 -9.42
N TYR A 95 -1.31 -3.05 -9.27
CA TYR A 95 -1.02 -3.94 -10.38
C TYR A 95 -2.29 -4.41 -11.12
N LYS A 96 -3.32 -4.82 -10.36
CA LYS A 96 -4.59 -5.28 -10.91
C LYS A 96 -5.34 -4.17 -11.64
N PHE A 97 -5.40 -2.97 -11.06
CA PHE A 97 -5.96 -1.79 -11.72
C PHE A 97 -5.23 -1.52 -13.03
N SER A 98 -3.91 -1.40 -12.97
CA SER A 98 -3.09 -1.02 -14.12
C SER A 98 -3.12 -2.05 -15.25
N THR A 99 -3.20 -3.33 -14.95
CA THR A 99 -3.28 -4.40 -15.96
C THR A 99 -4.67 -4.43 -16.59
N LYS A 100 -5.73 -4.51 -15.78
CA LYS A 100 -7.11 -4.56 -16.30
C LYS A 100 -7.51 -3.30 -17.06
N MET A 101 -7.04 -2.13 -16.63
CA MET A 101 -7.29 -0.88 -17.35
C MET A 101 -6.61 -0.87 -18.72
N GLN A 102 -5.34 -1.28 -18.82
CA GLN A 102 -4.65 -1.36 -20.12
C GLN A 102 -5.32 -2.36 -21.06
N ASP A 103 -5.71 -3.53 -20.55
CA ASP A 103 -6.35 -4.56 -21.35
C ASP A 103 -7.76 -4.11 -21.80
N GLY A 104 -8.59 -3.60 -20.88
CA GLY A 104 -9.94 -3.13 -21.19
C GLY A 104 -9.99 -1.98 -22.20
N LEU A 105 -9.06 -1.02 -22.11
CA LEU A 105 -8.95 0.07 -23.10
C LEU A 105 -8.41 -0.43 -24.45
N ARG A 106 -7.67 -1.54 -24.51
CA ARG A 106 -7.20 -2.13 -25.78
C ARG A 106 -8.29 -2.95 -26.45
N THR A 107 -9.04 -3.72 -25.68
CA THR A 107 -10.09 -4.63 -26.19
C THR A 107 -11.46 -3.97 -26.26
N ARG A 108 -11.61 -2.73 -25.77
CA ARG A 108 -12.89 -2.03 -25.59
C ARG A 108 -13.89 -2.82 -24.74
N ASP A 109 -13.37 -3.54 -23.75
CA ASP A 109 -14.16 -4.33 -22.82
C ASP A 109 -14.54 -3.49 -21.59
N GLN A 110 -15.84 -3.17 -21.47
CA GLN A 110 -16.36 -2.40 -20.36
C GLN A 110 -16.28 -3.15 -19.02
N GLU A 111 -16.36 -4.48 -19.02
CA GLU A 111 -16.26 -5.27 -17.79
C GLU A 111 -14.85 -5.16 -17.19
N SER A 112 -13.81 -5.35 -18.01
CA SER A 112 -12.42 -5.15 -17.60
C SER A 112 -12.16 -3.74 -17.06
N ILE A 113 -12.73 -2.71 -17.69
CA ILE A 113 -12.62 -1.32 -17.22
C ILE A 113 -13.31 -1.17 -15.85
N ALA A 114 -14.53 -1.66 -15.67
CA ALA A 114 -15.24 -1.61 -14.40
C ALA A 114 -14.48 -2.35 -13.28
N GLU A 115 -13.92 -3.52 -13.58
CA GLU A 115 -13.09 -4.28 -12.65
C GLU A 115 -11.79 -3.54 -12.29
N SER A 116 -11.18 -2.82 -13.23
CA SER A 116 -10.00 -2.01 -12.94
C SER A 116 -10.34 -0.91 -11.93
N PHE A 117 -11.46 -0.19 -12.10
CA PHE A 117 -11.93 0.82 -11.14
C PHE A 117 -12.29 0.21 -9.78
N LYS A 118 -12.83 -1.01 -9.74
CA LYS A 118 -13.03 -1.75 -8.49
C LYS A 118 -11.72 -1.96 -7.74
N ASN A 119 -10.63 -2.31 -8.43
CA ASN A 119 -9.30 -2.44 -7.81
C ASN A 119 -8.75 -1.09 -7.34
N LEU A 120 -8.93 -0.03 -8.12
CA LEU A 120 -8.55 1.33 -7.72
C LEU A 120 -9.29 1.78 -6.46
N LYS A 121 -10.61 1.52 -6.38
CA LYS A 121 -11.41 1.77 -5.18
C LYS A 121 -10.87 1.00 -3.97
N SER A 122 -10.52 -0.27 -4.15
CA SER A 122 -9.94 -1.09 -3.07
C SER A 122 -8.59 -0.55 -2.59
N LEU A 123 -7.74 -0.06 -3.51
CA LEU A 123 -6.48 0.61 -3.17
C LEU A 123 -6.74 1.84 -2.28
N PHE A 124 -7.62 2.76 -2.70
CA PHE A 124 -7.93 3.96 -1.92
C PHE A 124 -8.57 3.63 -0.56
N LYS A 125 -9.48 2.65 -0.50
CA LYS A 125 -10.06 2.20 0.77
C LYS A 125 -8.98 1.65 1.71
N PHE A 126 -8.07 0.84 1.20
CA PHE A 126 -6.96 0.30 1.99
C PHE A 126 -6.07 1.43 2.53
N MET A 127 -5.65 2.36 1.67
CA MET A 127 -4.82 3.50 2.07
C MET A 127 -5.54 4.39 3.09
N GLY A 128 -6.84 4.64 2.92
CA GLY A 128 -7.63 5.43 3.89
C GLY A 128 -7.71 4.76 5.26
N ILE A 129 -7.98 3.46 5.33
CA ILE A 129 -8.02 2.70 6.59
C ILE A 129 -6.62 2.69 7.24
N LEU A 130 -5.57 2.43 6.47
CA LEU A 130 -4.20 2.44 6.95
C LEU A 130 -3.82 3.79 7.57
N THR A 131 -4.17 4.89 6.89
CA THR A 131 -3.94 6.24 7.40
C THR A 131 -4.68 6.49 8.72
N LEU A 132 -5.95 6.06 8.84
CA LEU A 132 -6.69 6.19 10.11
C LEU A 132 -6.04 5.41 11.26
N VAL A 133 -5.54 4.20 10.99
CA VAL A 133 -4.83 3.39 11.98
C VAL A 133 -3.55 4.10 12.45
N ILE A 134 -2.75 4.65 11.51
CA ILE A 134 -1.53 5.39 11.84
C ILE A 134 -1.84 6.64 12.67
N LEU A 135 -2.88 7.40 12.30
CA LEU A 135 -3.33 8.56 13.06
C LEU A 135 -3.80 8.18 14.47
N GLY A 136 -4.46 7.03 14.63
CA GLY A 136 -4.83 6.49 15.94
C GLY A 136 -3.62 6.22 16.83
N PHE A 137 -2.57 5.59 16.30
CA PHE A 137 -1.31 5.40 17.03
C PHE A 137 -0.64 6.72 17.40
N TYR A 138 -0.64 7.72 16.51
CA TYR A 138 -0.10 9.05 16.82
C TYR A 138 -0.88 9.76 17.92
N ALA A 139 -2.22 9.70 17.90
CA ALA A 139 -3.06 10.27 18.94
C ALA A 139 -2.80 9.61 20.30
N LEU A 140 -2.73 8.27 20.35
CA LEU A 140 -2.40 7.52 21.56
C LEU A 140 -0.99 7.87 22.08
N GLY A 141 -0.01 7.98 21.18
CA GLY A 141 1.35 8.40 21.52
C GLY A 141 1.40 9.80 22.12
N MET A 142 0.67 10.76 21.54
CA MET A 142 0.56 12.12 22.09
C MET A 142 -0.07 12.13 23.49
N LEU A 143 -1.15 11.37 23.71
CA LEU A 143 -1.79 11.24 25.02
C LEU A 143 -0.83 10.63 26.06
N ALA A 144 -0.12 9.56 25.68
CA ALA A 144 0.87 8.93 26.54
C ALA A 144 2.01 9.90 26.91
N MET A 145 2.48 10.70 25.95
CA MET A 145 3.46 11.75 26.21
C MET A 145 2.92 12.80 27.19
N LEU A 146 1.72 13.33 26.98
CA LEU A 146 1.14 14.35 27.86
C LEU A 146 0.99 13.85 29.31
N ILE A 147 0.53 12.60 29.49
CA ILE A 147 0.41 11.98 30.82
C ILE A 147 1.81 11.72 31.41
N GLY A 148 2.75 11.21 30.61
CA GLY A 148 4.12 10.92 31.05
C GLY A 148 4.92 12.17 31.44
N PHE A 149 4.82 13.25 30.66
CA PHE A 149 5.43 14.55 30.98
C PHE A 149 4.77 15.20 32.20
N GLY A 150 3.45 15.10 32.35
CA GLY A 150 2.73 15.59 33.53
C GLY A 150 3.13 14.84 34.81
N ALA A 151 3.27 13.51 34.74
CA ALA A 151 3.75 12.71 35.86
C ALA A 151 5.23 13.00 36.17
N GLY A 152 6.09 13.09 35.14
CA GLY A 152 7.52 13.37 35.31
C GLY A 152 7.82 14.73 35.95
N ALA A 153 7.07 15.78 35.60
CA ALA A 153 7.20 17.11 36.20
C ALA A 153 6.66 17.22 37.63
N MET A 154 5.79 16.29 38.06
CA MET A 154 5.30 16.23 39.45
C MET A 154 6.28 15.52 40.40
N PHE A 155 7.29 14.80 39.88
CA PHE A 155 8.27 14.06 40.67
C PHE A 155 9.72 14.55 40.50
N SER A 156 9.94 15.69 39.83
CA SER A 156 11.25 16.35 39.65
C SER A 156 11.41 17.59 40.52
#